data_AF-A0A820DU06-F1
#
_entry.id   AF-A0A820DU06-F1
#
_cell.length_a   1.000
_cell.length_b   1.000
_cell.length_c   1.000
_cell.angle_alpha   90.00
_cell.angle_beta   90.00
_cell.angle_gamma   90.00
#
_symmetry.space_group_name_H-M   'P 1'
#
loop_
_entity.id
_entity.type
_entity.pdbx_description
1 polymer ?
#
loop_
_entity_poly.entity_id
_entity_poly.type
_entity_poly.pdbx_seq_one_letter_code
_entity_poly.pdbx_strand_id
1 'polypeptide(L)'
;ISSMQKDAKEKQDQLLELQARIRTHMEEREASERKTDVLHKKLQELFAQLSVTLRHDYGQPSVASFESVMIRIADINAENTLLKGKMIKIEDASKLLEKENETNRATIQQMTNRLQSYDHYNSNHRLQIDTIKAERDAALHDKETIKTELETVKSRLDSIQKAWQNTRGELDQRENKYSSHELHMKQLENDVVYIKSCFDAFKQQIGQLLSDGYVKVEPKEDEIKEKVQLLMQSSKDRGVIITNLQNQKEQLAKQLQEQIDINKEVDKKRAHTETHLYELENRFKTLNMNCTTAEVYRESHKQDKAKFHHFLERLGSIMKIENISNDLGYELNPDVLLQRVEQLIKIENNSIIDQKTSTYNLQRKIQQLKEQMENKDLHLDLLRKKVLALEEGRSAKTDLEREIDDHVILSRKMKLKVESLTQQVNELRNENTQLKSQHTDGHTFKGRLVEREKEIRRLLETISQLENTRDKQAVKISTLQDRMHIVDDDTNRTLISSDNAV
;
A
#
# COMPACT_ATOMS: atom_id res chain seq x y z
N ILE A 1 -101.59 -206.67 -30.57
CA ILE A 1 -101.46 -205.56 -31.56
C ILE A 1 -101.73 -204.16 -30.93
N SER A 2 -101.80 -204.00 -29.59
CA SER A 2 -101.97 -202.68 -28.93
C SER A 2 -100.68 -202.04 -28.37
N SER A 3 -99.50 -202.59 -28.68
CA SER A 3 -98.20 -202.13 -28.13
C SER A 3 -97.39 -201.25 -29.08
N MET A 4 -97.70 -201.22 -30.38
CA MET A 4 -96.92 -200.43 -31.36
C MET A 4 -97.45 -199.01 -31.61
N GLN A 5 -98.67 -198.68 -31.17
CA GLN A 5 -99.23 -197.33 -31.35
C GLN A 5 -98.80 -196.33 -30.26
N LYS A 6 -98.23 -196.78 -29.14
CA LYS A 6 -97.83 -195.88 -28.04
C LYS A 6 -96.41 -195.31 -28.21
N ASP A 7 -95.49 -196.09 -28.77
CA ASP A 7 -94.08 -195.73 -28.90
C ASP A 7 -93.82 -194.67 -30.00
N ALA A 8 -94.65 -194.67 -31.06
CA ALA A 8 -94.55 -193.68 -32.13
C ALA A 8 -94.93 -192.26 -31.70
N LYS A 9 -95.76 -192.10 -30.66
CA LYS A 9 -96.24 -190.78 -30.22
C LYS A 9 -95.21 -190.06 -29.34
N GLU A 10 -94.52 -190.77 -28.46
CA GLU A 10 -93.46 -190.18 -27.60
C GLU A 10 -92.26 -189.66 -28.40
N LYS A 11 -91.89 -190.31 -29.50
CA LYS A 11 -90.79 -189.84 -30.37
C LYS A 11 -91.14 -188.55 -31.12
N GLN A 12 -92.42 -188.32 -31.43
CA GLN A 12 -92.85 -187.12 -32.14
C GLN A 12 -92.87 -185.90 -31.22
N ASP A 13 -93.25 -186.07 -29.95
CA ASP A 13 -93.23 -184.99 -28.96
C ASP A 13 -91.79 -184.55 -28.62
N GLN A 14 -90.83 -185.48 -28.51
CA GLN A 14 -89.41 -185.14 -28.33
C GLN A 14 -88.82 -184.32 -29.50
N LEU A 15 -89.29 -184.54 -30.73
CA LEU A 15 -88.80 -183.83 -31.90
C LEU A 15 -89.32 -182.38 -31.93
N LEU A 16 -90.57 -182.17 -31.53
CA LEU A 16 -91.15 -180.83 -31.38
C LEU A 16 -90.49 -180.03 -30.27
N GLU A 17 -90.16 -180.65 -29.13
CA GLU A 17 -89.45 -179.98 -28.04
C GLU A 17 -88.04 -179.55 -28.44
N LEU A 18 -87.29 -180.42 -29.14
CA LEU A 18 -85.95 -180.08 -29.66
C LEU A 18 -86.00 -178.96 -30.72
N GLN A 19 -87.01 -178.95 -31.59
CA GLN A 19 -87.20 -177.86 -32.55
C GLN A 19 -87.51 -176.52 -31.88
N ALA A 20 -88.33 -176.53 -30.82
CA ALA A 20 -88.62 -175.31 -30.05
C ALA A 20 -87.33 -174.73 -29.41
N ARG A 21 -86.50 -175.60 -28.82
CA ARG A 21 -85.26 -175.18 -28.15
C ARG A 21 -84.20 -174.62 -29.11
N ILE A 22 -84.09 -175.19 -30.31
CA ILE A 22 -83.21 -174.65 -31.37
C ILE A 22 -83.68 -173.25 -31.79
N ARG A 23 -84.99 -173.06 -31.93
CA ARG A 23 -85.55 -171.75 -32.31
C ARG A 23 -85.25 -170.69 -31.25
N THR A 24 -85.41 -171.01 -29.96
CA THR A 24 -85.09 -170.07 -28.88
C THR A 24 -83.62 -169.66 -28.90
N HIS A 25 -82.69 -170.61 -29.04
CA HIS A 25 -81.27 -170.29 -29.12
C HIS A 25 -80.88 -169.49 -30.38
N MET A 26 -81.57 -169.68 -31.50
CA MET A 26 -81.36 -168.84 -32.69
C MET A 26 -81.86 -167.41 -32.46
N GLU A 27 -83.04 -167.24 -31.85
CA GLU A 27 -83.59 -165.92 -31.53
C GLU A 27 -82.70 -165.18 -30.51
N GLU A 28 -82.18 -165.87 -29.49
CA GLU A 28 -81.21 -165.32 -28.53
C GLU A 28 -79.88 -164.94 -29.20
N ARG A 29 -79.37 -165.80 -30.11
CA ARG A 29 -78.16 -165.52 -30.87
C ARG A 29 -78.36 -164.29 -31.77
N GLU A 30 -79.45 -164.21 -32.52
CA GLU A 30 -79.76 -163.05 -33.36
C GLU A 30 -79.93 -161.77 -32.54
N ALA A 31 -80.60 -161.84 -31.39
CA ALA A 31 -80.74 -160.70 -30.49
C ALA A 31 -79.37 -160.23 -29.95
N SER A 32 -78.49 -161.19 -29.61
CA SER A 32 -77.11 -160.90 -29.23
C SER A 32 -76.31 -160.28 -30.39
N GLU A 33 -76.43 -160.82 -31.60
CA GLU A 33 -75.75 -160.32 -32.80
C GLU A 33 -76.20 -158.89 -33.13
N ARG A 34 -77.51 -158.62 -33.13
CA ARG A 34 -78.08 -157.26 -33.30
C ARG A 34 -77.60 -156.29 -32.24
N LYS A 35 -77.52 -156.72 -30.97
CA LYS A 35 -77.00 -155.89 -29.88
C LYS A 35 -75.51 -155.57 -30.10
N THR A 36 -74.75 -156.55 -30.60
CA THR A 36 -73.34 -156.38 -30.94
C THR A 36 -73.15 -155.39 -32.08
N ASP A 37 -73.98 -155.44 -33.12
CA ASP A 37 -73.97 -154.49 -34.24
C ASP A 37 -74.31 -153.05 -33.82
N VAL A 38 -75.33 -152.89 -32.96
CA VAL A 38 -75.71 -151.58 -32.42
C VAL A 38 -74.57 -150.99 -31.59
N LEU A 39 -73.90 -151.81 -30.76
CA LEU A 39 -72.73 -151.39 -29.99
C LEU A 39 -71.56 -151.02 -30.92
N HIS A 40 -71.34 -151.77 -31.99
CA HIS A 40 -70.30 -151.48 -32.97
C HIS A 40 -70.52 -150.14 -33.69
N LYS A 41 -71.76 -149.84 -34.10
CA LYS A 41 -72.11 -148.54 -34.71
C LYS A 41 -71.89 -147.37 -33.76
N LYS A 42 -72.33 -147.50 -32.49
CA LYS A 42 -72.09 -146.47 -31.46
C LYS A 42 -70.60 -146.25 -31.21
N LEU A 43 -69.81 -147.32 -31.25
CA LEU A 43 -68.36 -147.24 -31.11
C LEU A 43 -67.73 -146.51 -32.31
N GLN A 44 -68.16 -146.79 -33.54
CA GLN A 44 -67.73 -146.05 -34.73
C GLN A 44 -68.07 -144.56 -34.66
N GLU A 45 -69.29 -144.20 -34.23
CA GLU A 45 -69.69 -142.79 -34.04
C GLU A 45 -68.85 -142.07 -32.98
N LEU A 46 -68.54 -142.74 -31.86
CA LEU A 46 -67.66 -142.21 -30.82
C LEU A 46 -66.27 -141.89 -31.38
N PHE A 47 -65.70 -142.82 -32.15
CA PHE A 47 -64.40 -142.62 -32.79
C PHE A 47 -64.42 -141.47 -33.78
N ALA A 48 -65.47 -141.32 -34.58
CA ALA A 48 -65.61 -140.19 -35.50
C ALA A 48 -65.66 -138.83 -34.76
N GLN A 49 -66.40 -138.75 -33.65
CA GLN A 49 -66.45 -137.54 -32.82
C GLN A 49 -65.12 -137.23 -32.13
N LEU A 50 -64.43 -138.27 -31.64
CA LEU A 50 -63.09 -138.14 -31.07
C LEU A 50 -62.10 -137.64 -32.12
N SER A 51 -62.16 -138.14 -33.35
CA SER A 51 -61.27 -137.70 -34.42
C SER A 51 -61.43 -136.20 -34.71
N VAL A 52 -62.66 -135.69 -34.73
CA VAL A 52 -62.94 -134.27 -34.93
C VAL A 52 -62.51 -133.44 -33.73
N THR A 53 -62.83 -133.88 -32.52
CA THR A 53 -62.58 -133.12 -31.28
C THR A 53 -61.08 -133.02 -30.98
N LEU A 54 -60.35 -134.13 -31.13
CA LEU A 54 -58.91 -134.21 -30.86
C LEU A 54 -58.05 -133.86 -32.10
N ARG A 55 -58.71 -133.63 -33.25
CA ARG A 55 -58.12 -133.32 -34.55
C ARG A 55 -57.06 -134.35 -34.97
N HIS A 56 -57.39 -135.64 -34.86
CA HIS A 56 -56.53 -136.76 -35.22
C HIS A 56 -57.36 -137.93 -35.75
N ASP A 57 -56.98 -138.56 -36.86
CA ASP A 57 -57.75 -139.68 -37.42
C ASP A 57 -57.32 -141.02 -36.78
N TYR A 58 -58.26 -141.69 -36.12
CA TYR A 58 -58.04 -142.95 -35.39
C TYR A 58 -58.45 -144.21 -36.16
N GLY A 59 -59.08 -144.06 -37.33
CA GLY A 59 -59.56 -145.20 -38.13
C GLY A 59 -60.70 -145.99 -37.49
N GLN A 60 -60.76 -147.29 -37.79
CA GLN A 60 -61.81 -148.20 -37.29
C GLN A 60 -61.60 -148.58 -35.81
N PRO A 61 -62.68 -148.78 -35.03
CA PRO A 61 -62.57 -149.15 -33.63
C PRO A 61 -61.82 -150.48 -33.43
N SER A 62 -60.63 -150.36 -32.89
CA SER A 62 -59.70 -151.43 -32.54
C SER A 62 -58.98 -151.07 -31.25
N VAL A 63 -58.33 -152.06 -30.61
CA VAL A 63 -57.53 -151.82 -29.40
C VAL A 63 -56.44 -150.76 -29.66
N ALA A 64 -55.78 -150.82 -30.83
CA ALA A 64 -54.75 -149.86 -31.22
C ALA A 64 -55.30 -148.44 -31.41
N SER A 65 -56.50 -148.30 -32.01
CA SER A 65 -57.13 -146.98 -32.17
C SER A 65 -57.52 -146.35 -30.83
N PHE A 66 -57.94 -147.16 -29.85
CA PHE A 66 -58.27 -146.68 -28.50
C PHE A 66 -57.02 -146.22 -27.76
N GLU A 67 -55.92 -146.95 -27.90
CA GLU A 67 -54.62 -146.56 -27.35
C GLU A 67 -54.12 -145.24 -27.96
N SER A 68 -54.27 -145.05 -29.28
CA SER A 68 -53.96 -143.79 -29.96
C SER A 68 -54.81 -142.60 -29.44
N VAL A 69 -56.11 -142.80 -29.20
CA VAL A 69 -56.97 -141.79 -28.54
C VAL A 69 -56.44 -141.45 -27.16
N MET A 70 -56.12 -142.45 -26.34
CA MET A 70 -55.63 -142.26 -24.97
C MET A 70 -54.29 -141.52 -24.94
N ILE A 71 -53.36 -141.85 -25.83
CA ILE A 71 -52.08 -141.13 -26.00
C ILE A 71 -52.36 -139.67 -26.35
N ARG A 72 -53.24 -139.40 -27.32
CA ARG A 72 -53.56 -138.02 -27.73
C ARG A 72 -54.21 -137.21 -26.61
N ILE A 73 -55.10 -137.82 -25.83
CA ILE A 73 -55.69 -137.17 -24.64
C ILE A 73 -54.60 -136.87 -23.60
N ALA A 74 -53.66 -137.80 -23.37
CA ALA A 74 -52.54 -137.58 -22.47
C ALA A 74 -51.64 -136.44 -22.95
N ASP A 75 -51.32 -136.38 -24.24
CA ASP A 75 -50.54 -135.30 -24.86
C ASP A 75 -51.22 -133.94 -24.70
N ILE A 76 -52.52 -133.84 -24.99
CA ILE A 76 -53.30 -132.61 -24.82
C ILE A 76 -53.36 -132.20 -23.35
N ASN A 77 -53.49 -133.14 -22.42
CA ASN A 77 -53.44 -132.86 -20.99
C ASN A 77 -52.07 -132.35 -20.54
N ALA A 78 -50.99 -132.95 -21.07
CA ALA A 78 -49.62 -132.48 -20.83
C ALA A 78 -49.40 -131.07 -21.42
N GLU A 79 -49.87 -130.81 -22.64
CA GLU A 79 -49.82 -129.51 -23.29
C GLU A 79 -50.61 -128.46 -22.51
N ASN A 80 -51.84 -128.77 -22.08
CA ASN A 80 -52.64 -127.89 -21.23
C ASN A 80 -51.96 -127.57 -19.90
N THR A 81 -51.31 -128.57 -19.29
CA THR A 81 -50.54 -128.36 -18.05
C THR A 81 -49.36 -127.44 -18.30
N LEU A 82 -48.64 -127.62 -19.41
CA LEU A 82 -47.54 -126.75 -19.83
C LEU A 82 -48.03 -125.32 -20.12
N LEU A 83 -49.14 -125.16 -20.84
CA LEU A 83 -49.73 -123.86 -21.17
C LEU A 83 -50.21 -123.13 -19.92
N LYS A 84 -50.85 -123.83 -18.97
CA LYS A 84 -51.19 -123.26 -17.66
C LYS A 84 -49.93 -122.81 -16.91
N GLY A 85 -48.87 -123.61 -16.93
CA GLY A 85 -47.58 -123.23 -16.34
C GLY A 85 -46.96 -122.00 -17.02
N LYS A 86 -47.02 -121.90 -18.35
CA LYS A 86 -46.58 -120.70 -19.09
C LYS A 86 -47.45 -119.49 -18.79
N MET A 87 -48.76 -119.65 -18.69
CA MET A 87 -49.72 -118.59 -18.36
C MET A 87 -49.44 -118.01 -16.98
N ILE A 88 -49.22 -118.87 -15.97
CA ILE A 88 -48.83 -118.44 -14.62
C ILE A 88 -47.52 -117.64 -14.67
N LYS A 89 -46.49 -118.13 -15.39
CA LYS A 89 -45.21 -117.40 -15.53
C LYS A 89 -45.38 -116.03 -16.20
N ILE A 90 -46.24 -115.92 -17.21
CA ILE A 90 -46.52 -114.63 -17.88
C ILE A 90 -47.29 -113.70 -16.94
N GLU A 91 -48.27 -114.22 -16.19
CA GLU A 91 -49.03 -113.45 -15.22
C GLU A 91 -48.14 -112.91 -14.09
N ASP A 92 -47.24 -113.75 -13.56
CA ASP A 92 -46.25 -113.34 -12.56
C ASP A 92 -45.28 -112.29 -13.10
N ALA A 93 -44.82 -112.45 -14.35
CA ALA A 93 -43.98 -111.46 -15.01
C ALA A 93 -44.73 -110.13 -15.23
N SER A 94 -46.01 -110.17 -15.60
CA SER A 94 -46.86 -108.97 -15.75
C SER A 94 -47.01 -108.24 -14.42
N LYS A 95 -47.31 -108.97 -13.33
CA LYS A 95 -47.41 -108.39 -11.98
C LYS A 95 -46.09 -107.76 -11.52
N LEU A 96 -44.96 -108.40 -11.82
CA LEU A 96 -43.65 -107.86 -11.52
C LEU A 96 -43.39 -106.55 -12.28
N LEU A 97 -43.68 -106.53 -13.58
CA LEU A 97 -43.53 -105.33 -14.42
C LEU A 97 -44.48 -104.20 -14.02
N GLU A 98 -45.73 -104.51 -13.63
CA GLU A 98 -46.67 -103.52 -13.10
C GLU A 98 -46.14 -102.87 -11.83
N LYS A 99 -45.63 -103.69 -10.90
CA LYS A 99 -45.00 -103.20 -9.67
C LYS A 99 -43.77 -102.36 -9.98
N GLU A 100 -42.91 -102.81 -10.88
CA GLU A 100 -41.72 -102.04 -11.31
C GLU A 100 -42.13 -100.70 -11.94
N ASN A 101 -43.13 -100.70 -12.82
CA ASN A 101 -43.63 -99.48 -13.45
C ASN A 101 -44.24 -98.50 -12.43
N GLU A 102 -44.95 -99.01 -11.42
CA GLU A 102 -45.46 -98.19 -10.32
C GLU A 102 -44.32 -97.56 -9.50
N THR A 103 -43.26 -98.33 -9.20
CA THR A 103 -42.06 -97.79 -8.53
C THR A 103 -41.30 -96.78 -9.39
N ASN A 104 -41.20 -97.01 -10.70
CA ASN A 104 -40.58 -96.08 -11.64
C ASN A 104 -41.39 -94.78 -11.74
N ARG A 105 -42.72 -94.88 -11.81
CA ARG A 105 -43.62 -93.72 -11.81
C ARG A 105 -43.49 -92.89 -10.53
N ALA A 106 -43.42 -93.54 -9.37
CA ALA A 106 -43.19 -92.87 -8.09
C ALA A 106 -41.84 -92.15 -8.06
N THR A 107 -40.79 -92.79 -8.58
CA THR A 107 -39.44 -92.20 -8.69
C THR A 107 -39.42 -90.99 -9.62
N ILE A 108 -40.04 -91.10 -10.80
CA ILE A 108 -40.18 -89.99 -11.75
C ILE A 108 -40.93 -88.83 -11.10
N GLN A 109 -42.05 -89.08 -10.42
CA GLN A 109 -42.80 -88.04 -9.73
C GLN A 109 -41.97 -87.34 -8.67
N GLN A 110 -41.19 -88.09 -7.88
CA GLN A 110 -40.28 -87.51 -6.88
C GLN A 110 -39.20 -86.63 -7.54
N MET A 111 -38.62 -87.08 -8.65
CA MET A 111 -37.65 -86.31 -9.42
C MET A 111 -38.27 -85.04 -10.01
N THR A 112 -39.49 -85.11 -10.57
CA THR A 112 -40.22 -83.95 -11.08
C THR A 112 -40.50 -82.93 -9.98
N ASN A 113 -40.94 -83.38 -8.80
CA ASN A 113 -41.17 -82.49 -7.64
C ASN A 113 -39.86 -81.80 -7.18
N ARG A 114 -38.75 -82.55 -7.19
CA ARG A 114 -37.42 -81.98 -6.89
C ARG A 114 -37.00 -80.95 -7.94
N LEU A 115 -37.17 -81.23 -9.23
CA LEU A 115 -36.87 -80.29 -10.32
C LEU A 115 -37.70 -79.00 -10.20
N GLN A 116 -39.01 -79.11 -9.94
CA GLN A 116 -39.87 -77.94 -9.71
C GLN A 116 -39.41 -77.10 -8.51
N SER A 117 -38.98 -77.76 -7.44
CA SER A 117 -38.42 -77.08 -6.26
C SER A 117 -37.14 -76.33 -6.63
N TYR A 118 -36.23 -76.97 -7.38
CA TYR A 118 -35.00 -76.34 -7.87
C TYR A 118 -35.29 -75.15 -8.80
N ASP A 119 -36.25 -75.27 -9.72
CA ASP A 119 -36.66 -74.16 -10.60
C ASP A 119 -37.21 -72.99 -9.80
N HIS A 120 -38.00 -73.26 -8.75
CA HIS A 120 -38.49 -72.23 -7.84
C HIS A 120 -37.34 -71.52 -7.10
N TYR A 121 -36.38 -72.27 -6.54
CA TYR A 121 -35.20 -71.69 -5.90
C TYR A 121 -34.36 -70.87 -6.89
N ASN A 122 -34.14 -71.38 -8.09
CA ASN A 122 -33.35 -70.69 -9.12
C ASN A 122 -34.04 -69.38 -9.57
N SER A 123 -35.36 -69.37 -9.71
CA SER A 123 -36.13 -68.16 -9.99
C SER A 123 -36.01 -67.13 -8.86
N ASN A 124 -36.07 -67.56 -7.60
CA ASN A 124 -35.90 -66.68 -6.44
C ASN A 124 -34.49 -66.11 -6.37
N HIS A 125 -33.46 -66.92 -6.61
CA HIS A 125 -32.07 -66.44 -6.67
C HIS A 125 -31.85 -65.43 -7.80
N ARG A 126 -32.45 -65.64 -8.97
CA ARG A 126 -32.40 -64.66 -10.07
C ARG A 126 -33.01 -63.32 -9.65
N LEU A 127 -34.17 -63.33 -9.00
CA LEU A 127 -34.79 -62.11 -8.49
C LEU A 127 -33.91 -61.40 -7.46
N GLN A 128 -33.33 -62.14 -6.51
CA GLN A 128 -32.38 -61.58 -5.54
C GLN A 128 -31.16 -60.94 -6.22
N ILE A 129 -30.60 -61.58 -7.24
CA ILE A 129 -29.48 -61.04 -8.01
C ILE A 129 -29.89 -59.72 -8.68
N ASP A 130 -31.08 -59.66 -9.28
CA ASP A 130 -31.55 -58.45 -9.96
C ASP A 130 -31.84 -57.31 -8.96
N THR A 131 -32.39 -57.62 -7.78
CA THR A 131 -32.53 -56.66 -6.68
C THR A 131 -31.18 -56.12 -6.23
N ILE A 132 -30.19 -56.98 -5.96
CA ILE A 132 -28.86 -56.55 -5.52
C ILE A 132 -28.17 -55.70 -6.59
N LYS A 133 -28.35 -56.01 -7.88
CA LYS A 133 -27.82 -55.18 -8.98
C LYS A 133 -28.45 -53.79 -8.99
N ALA A 134 -29.77 -53.70 -8.83
CA ALA A 134 -30.47 -52.42 -8.77
C ALA A 134 -30.02 -51.58 -7.56
N GLU A 135 -29.88 -52.20 -6.39
CA GLU A 135 -29.37 -51.55 -5.17
C GLU A 135 -27.93 -51.05 -5.35
N ARG A 136 -27.06 -51.86 -5.98
CA ARG A 136 -25.69 -51.47 -6.32
C ARG A 136 -25.67 -50.26 -7.25
N ASP A 137 -26.50 -50.26 -8.29
CA ASP A 137 -26.52 -49.18 -9.29
C ASP A 137 -27.07 -47.88 -8.68
N ALA A 138 -28.07 -47.96 -7.80
CA ALA A 138 -28.54 -46.83 -7.00
C ALA A 138 -27.43 -46.28 -6.09
N ALA A 139 -26.75 -47.15 -5.34
CA ALA A 139 -25.65 -46.74 -4.46
C ALA A 139 -24.47 -46.11 -5.24
N LEU A 140 -24.18 -46.59 -6.45
CA LEU A 140 -23.17 -45.98 -7.33
C LEU A 140 -23.59 -44.60 -7.83
N HIS A 141 -24.88 -44.42 -8.15
CA HIS A 141 -25.41 -43.11 -8.52
C HIS A 141 -25.32 -42.10 -7.37
N ASP A 142 -25.76 -42.50 -6.17
CA ASP A 142 -25.69 -41.66 -4.97
C ASP A 142 -24.24 -41.27 -4.64
N LYS A 143 -23.30 -42.23 -4.77
CA LYS A 143 -21.88 -41.97 -4.60
C LYS A 143 -21.36 -40.89 -5.57
N GLU A 144 -21.74 -40.94 -6.84
CA GLU A 144 -21.27 -39.94 -7.81
C GLU A 144 -21.91 -38.58 -7.55
N THR A 145 -23.20 -38.53 -7.17
CA THR A 145 -23.86 -37.30 -6.72
C THR A 145 -23.11 -36.68 -5.55
N ILE A 146 -22.85 -37.44 -4.48
CA ILE A 146 -22.11 -36.95 -3.30
C ILE A 146 -20.70 -36.48 -3.69
N LYS A 147 -20.03 -37.17 -4.62
CA LYS A 147 -18.70 -36.79 -5.08
C LYS A 147 -18.72 -35.44 -5.82
N THR A 148 -19.69 -35.22 -6.70
CA THR A 148 -19.85 -33.92 -7.38
C THR A 148 -20.19 -32.80 -6.39
N GLU A 149 -21.07 -33.06 -5.43
CA GLU A 149 -21.37 -32.12 -4.35
C GLU A 149 -20.11 -31.79 -3.54
N LEU A 150 -19.31 -32.79 -3.17
CA LEU A 150 -18.05 -32.61 -2.45
C LEU A 150 -17.07 -31.73 -3.24
N GLU A 151 -16.96 -31.91 -4.56
CA GLU A 151 -16.13 -31.09 -5.43
C GLU A 151 -16.62 -29.63 -5.48
N THR A 152 -17.94 -29.41 -5.57
CA THR A 152 -18.50 -28.04 -5.53
C THR A 152 -18.26 -27.35 -4.19
N VAL A 153 -18.41 -28.06 -3.07
CA VAL A 153 -18.15 -27.52 -1.73
C VAL A 153 -16.67 -27.21 -1.54
N LYS A 154 -15.76 -28.07 -2.02
CA LYS A 154 -14.32 -27.80 -2.01
C LYS A 154 -13.95 -26.56 -2.82
N SER A 155 -14.53 -26.39 -4.02
CA SER A 155 -14.31 -25.19 -4.84
C SER A 155 -14.82 -23.92 -4.14
N ARG A 156 -16.00 -23.99 -3.52
CA ARG A 156 -16.54 -22.88 -2.71
C ARG A 156 -15.63 -22.55 -1.52
N LEU A 157 -15.11 -23.56 -0.83
CA LEU A 157 -14.19 -23.36 0.29
C LEU A 157 -12.90 -22.66 -0.15
N ASP A 158 -12.29 -23.09 -1.26
CA ASP A 158 -11.08 -22.44 -1.82
C ASP A 158 -11.34 -20.97 -2.19
N SER A 159 -12.50 -20.69 -2.80
CA SER A 159 -12.92 -19.32 -3.12
C SER A 159 -13.07 -18.45 -1.86
N ILE A 160 -13.76 -18.96 -0.83
CA ILE A 160 -13.92 -18.26 0.46
C ILE A 160 -12.57 -18.05 1.14
N GLN A 161 -11.68 -19.04 1.11
CA GLN A 161 -10.35 -18.93 1.70
C GLN A 161 -9.51 -17.85 1.00
N LYS A 162 -9.57 -17.75 -0.33
CA LYS A 162 -8.92 -16.67 -1.09
C LYS A 162 -9.51 -15.29 -0.74
N ALA A 163 -10.84 -15.18 -0.67
CA ALA A 163 -11.49 -13.93 -0.28
C ALA A 163 -11.12 -13.52 1.16
N TRP A 164 -11.03 -14.48 2.08
CA TRP A 164 -10.58 -14.24 3.45
C TRP A 164 -9.11 -13.79 3.51
N GLN A 165 -8.21 -14.43 2.76
CA GLN A 165 -6.81 -14.00 2.68
C GLN A 165 -6.67 -12.58 2.13
N ASN A 166 -7.46 -12.21 1.12
CA ASN A 166 -7.46 -10.85 0.57
C ASN A 166 -7.93 -9.82 1.61
N THR A 167 -9.08 -10.07 2.25
CA THR A 167 -9.62 -9.18 3.29
C THR A 167 -8.68 -9.08 4.51
N ARG A 168 -7.99 -10.17 4.87
CA ARG A 168 -6.93 -10.16 5.88
C ARG A 168 -5.78 -9.25 5.48
N GLY A 169 -5.29 -9.36 4.24
CA GLY A 169 -4.24 -8.49 3.72
C GLY A 169 -4.62 -7.01 3.66
N GLU A 170 -5.88 -6.71 3.32
CA GLU A 170 -6.42 -5.34 3.37
C GLU A 170 -6.48 -4.80 4.80
N LEU A 171 -6.85 -5.63 5.77
CA LEU A 171 -6.87 -5.26 7.19
C LEU A 171 -5.45 -4.94 7.69
N ASP A 172 -4.46 -5.78 7.39
CA ASP A 172 -3.06 -5.55 7.78
C ASP A 172 -2.53 -4.24 7.15
N GLN A 173 -2.89 -3.93 5.90
CA GLN A 173 -2.55 -2.65 5.27
C GLN A 173 -3.23 -1.45 5.96
N ARG A 174 -4.49 -1.60 6.39
CA ARG A 174 -5.22 -0.56 7.12
C ARG A 174 -4.61 -0.31 8.50
N GLU A 175 -4.22 -1.37 9.20
CA GLU A 175 -3.55 -1.28 10.50
C GLU A 175 -2.21 -0.54 10.39
N ASN A 176 -1.37 -0.91 9.40
CA ASN A 176 -0.11 -0.20 9.14
C ASN A 176 -0.32 1.29 8.85
N LYS A 177 -1.33 1.63 8.04
CA LYS A 177 -1.69 3.03 7.79
C LYS A 177 -2.13 3.72 9.07
N TYR A 178 -2.97 3.08 9.88
CA TYR A 178 -3.45 3.65 11.14
C TYR A 178 -2.29 3.94 12.10
N SER A 179 -1.38 2.99 12.31
CA SER A 179 -0.20 3.20 13.15
C SER A 179 0.70 4.33 12.65
N SER A 180 0.86 4.48 11.33
CA SER A 180 1.60 5.59 10.74
C SER A 180 0.92 6.95 10.97
N HIS A 181 -0.41 7.02 10.83
CA HIS A 181 -1.16 8.24 11.11
C HIS A 181 -1.12 8.58 12.60
N GLU A 182 -1.22 7.59 13.49
CA GLU A 182 -1.11 7.79 14.94
C GLU A 182 0.26 8.39 15.31
N LEU A 183 1.35 7.89 14.71
CA LEU A 183 2.69 8.44 14.91
C LEU A 183 2.79 9.90 14.42
N HIS A 184 2.27 10.18 13.23
CA HIS A 184 2.26 11.53 12.67
C HIS A 184 1.39 12.49 13.51
N MET A 185 0.27 12.03 14.06
CA MET A 185 -0.55 12.83 14.98
C MET A 185 0.22 13.17 16.25
N LYS A 186 0.91 12.19 16.87
CA LYS A 186 1.77 12.46 18.04
C LYS A 186 2.89 13.46 17.72
N GLN A 187 3.47 13.40 16.52
CA GLN A 187 4.46 14.38 16.07
C GLN A 187 3.86 15.79 15.97
N LEU A 188 2.70 15.92 15.32
CA LEU A 188 2.01 17.22 15.21
C LEU A 188 1.57 17.77 16.57
N GLU A 189 1.12 16.92 17.49
CA GLU A 189 0.80 17.33 18.87
C GLU A 189 2.05 17.89 19.58
N ASN A 190 3.19 17.21 19.45
CA ASN A 190 4.46 17.69 20.00
C ASN A 190 4.90 19.02 19.36
N ASP A 191 4.76 19.16 18.04
CA ASP A 191 5.10 20.40 17.33
C ASP A 191 4.20 21.55 17.77
N VAL A 192 2.90 21.32 17.97
CA VAL A 192 1.96 22.33 18.49
C VAL A 192 2.36 22.75 19.90
N VAL A 193 2.73 21.82 20.78
CA VAL A 193 3.21 22.14 22.13
C VAL A 193 4.51 22.94 22.07
N TYR A 194 5.45 22.54 21.21
CA TYR A 194 6.72 23.24 21.00
C TYR A 194 6.50 24.68 20.51
N ILE A 195 5.68 24.87 19.46
CA ILE A 195 5.37 26.19 18.91
C ILE A 195 4.67 27.07 19.95
N LYS A 196 3.72 26.53 20.71
CA LYS A 196 3.07 27.25 21.82
C LYS A 196 4.09 27.71 22.87
N SER A 197 5.00 26.83 23.27
CA SER A 197 6.08 27.17 24.21
C SER A 197 7.00 28.26 23.68
N CYS A 198 7.39 28.20 22.40
CA CYS A 198 8.19 29.25 21.77
C CYS A 198 7.43 30.59 21.71
N PHE A 199 6.14 30.56 21.38
CA PHE A 199 5.31 31.76 21.33
C PHE A 199 5.10 32.38 22.72
N ASP A 200 4.92 31.57 23.75
CA ASP A 200 4.84 32.04 25.13
C ASP A 200 6.17 32.67 25.59
N ALA A 201 7.31 32.04 25.27
CA ALA A 201 8.63 32.61 25.53
C ALA A 201 8.86 33.94 24.78
N PHE A 202 8.41 34.04 23.53
CA PHE A 202 8.47 35.28 22.75
C PHE A 202 7.62 36.39 23.38
N LYS A 203 6.38 36.10 23.80
CA LYS A 203 5.54 37.06 24.54
C LYS A 203 6.18 37.50 25.85
N GLN A 204 6.84 36.59 26.57
CA GLN A 204 7.61 36.94 27.78
C GLN A 204 8.73 37.94 27.48
N GLN A 205 9.52 37.69 26.43
CA GLN A 205 10.58 38.61 26.02
C GLN A 205 10.04 40.00 25.64
N ILE A 206 8.97 40.06 24.85
CA ILE A 206 8.36 41.35 24.48
C ILE A 206 7.75 42.06 25.69
N GLY A 207 7.01 41.36 26.54
CA GLY A 207 6.45 41.93 27.76
C GLY A 207 7.54 42.52 28.65
N GLN A 208 8.68 41.85 28.79
CA GLN A 208 9.84 42.35 29.53
C GLN A 208 10.46 43.59 28.89
N LEU A 209 10.64 43.62 27.56
CA LEU A 209 11.20 44.75 26.83
C LEU A 209 10.30 46.01 26.88
N LEU A 210 8.98 45.80 26.90
CA LEU A 210 8.00 46.90 26.96
C LEU A 210 7.73 47.37 28.39
N SER A 211 8.12 46.58 29.39
CA SER A 211 8.06 46.96 30.79
C SER A 211 9.14 48.01 31.09
N ASP A 212 8.77 48.99 31.90
CA ASP A 212 9.69 50.00 32.42
C ASP A 212 9.63 50.04 33.96
N GLY A 213 10.38 50.95 34.59
CA GLY A 213 10.42 51.05 36.06
C GLY A 213 9.09 51.42 36.73
N TYR A 214 8.08 51.84 35.96
CA TYR A 214 6.79 52.33 36.45
C TYR A 214 5.63 51.43 36.02
N VAL A 215 5.71 50.81 34.84
CA VAL A 215 4.65 49.97 34.27
C VAL A 215 5.22 48.63 33.85
N LYS A 216 4.73 47.57 34.48
CA LYS A 216 4.98 46.18 34.09
C LYS A 216 3.94 45.74 33.06
N VAL A 217 4.40 45.24 31.93
CA VAL A 217 3.55 44.68 30.86
C VAL A 217 3.57 43.16 30.99
N GLU A 218 2.40 42.59 31.24
CA GLU A 218 2.25 41.14 31.31
C GLU A 218 2.42 40.51 29.91
N PRO A 219 2.93 39.28 29.80
CA PRO A 219 3.21 38.62 28.52
C PRO A 219 1.95 38.06 27.85
N LYS A 220 0.93 38.91 27.72
CA LYS A 220 -0.33 38.67 27.04
C LYS A 220 -0.38 39.55 25.81
N GLU A 221 -0.98 39.02 24.74
CA GLU A 221 -1.02 39.71 23.45
C GLU A 221 -1.71 41.08 23.54
N ASP A 222 -2.82 41.16 24.27
CA ASP A 222 -3.59 42.40 24.40
C ASP A 222 -2.83 43.49 25.17
N GLU A 223 -2.17 43.12 26.28
CA GLU A 223 -1.33 44.01 27.11
C GLU A 223 -0.14 44.57 26.31
N ILE A 224 0.51 43.69 25.53
CA ILE A 224 1.61 44.06 24.64
C ILE A 224 1.12 45.05 23.57
N LYS A 225 -0.02 44.75 22.92
CA LYS A 225 -0.60 45.64 21.90
C LYS A 225 -0.98 47.00 22.48
N GLU A 226 -1.61 47.03 23.66
CA GLU A 226 -2.02 48.25 24.33
C GLU A 226 -0.81 49.14 24.66
N LYS A 227 0.25 48.58 25.26
CA LYS A 227 1.47 49.35 25.55
C LYS A 227 2.13 49.88 24.27
N VAL A 228 2.20 49.09 23.20
CA VAL A 228 2.74 49.54 21.90
C VAL A 228 1.92 50.72 21.36
N GLN A 229 0.59 50.65 21.41
CA GLN A 229 -0.28 51.75 20.97
C GLN A 229 -0.05 53.02 21.81
N LEU A 230 0.08 52.88 23.14
CA LEU A 230 0.40 54.01 24.03
C LEU A 230 1.76 54.63 23.71
N LEU A 231 2.79 53.82 23.46
CA LEU A 231 4.11 54.31 23.06
C LEU A 231 4.07 55.03 21.72
N MET A 232 3.32 54.51 20.74
CA MET A 232 3.11 55.16 19.46
C MET A 232 2.42 56.51 19.60
N GLN A 233 1.38 56.60 20.44
CA GLN A 233 0.68 57.86 20.70
C GLN A 233 1.59 58.87 21.40
N SER A 234 2.29 58.46 22.46
CA SER A 234 3.27 59.29 23.16
C SER A 234 4.38 59.81 22.23
N SER A 235 4.82 58.98 21.26
CA SER A 235 5.79 59.40 20.25
C SER A 235 5.24 60.47 19.32
N LYS A 236 3.98 60.31 18.85
CA LYS A 236 3.29 61.34 18.05
C LYS A 236 3.15 62.65 18.82
N ASP A 237 2.71 62.60 20.07
CA ASP A 237 2.53 63.78 20.92
C ASP A 237 3.87 64.51 21.15
N ARG A 238 4.95 63.75 21.42
CA ARG A 238 6.31 64.30 21.49
C ARG A 238 6.75 64.94 20.17
N GLY A 239 6.40 64.33 19.03
CA GLY A 239 6.64 64.90 17.71
C GLY A 239 5.99 66.27 17.54
N VAL A 240 4.73 66.42 17.97
CA VAL A 240 4.02 67.72 17.95
C VAL A 240 4.69 68.76 18.86
N ILE A 241 5.18 68.34 20.04
CA ILE A 241 5.91 69.25 20.93
C ILE A 241 7.23 69.69 20.29
N ILE A 242 7.95 68.77 19.64
CA ILE A 242 9.21 69.08 18.95
C ILE A 242 8.99 70.07 17.81
N THR A 243 7.96 69.87 16.98
CA THR A 243 7.64 70.81 15.89
C THR A 243 7.27 72.18 16.43
N ASN A 244 6.51 72.26 17.52
CA ASN A 244 6.18 73.53 18.19
C ASN A 244 7.44 74.24 18.73
N LEU A 245 8.34 73.51 19.39
CA LEU A 245 9.61 74.07 19.89
C LEU A 245 10.52 74.53 18.74
N GLN A 246 10.56 73.79 17.64
CA GLN A 246 11.30 74.18 16.44
C GLN A 246 10.74 75.49 15.85
N ASN A 247 9.42 75.62 15.75
CA ASN A 247 8.77 76.86 15.29
C ASN A 247 9.07 78.03 16.23
N GLN A 248 8.99 77.83 17.54
CA GLN A 248 9.36 78.85 18.53
C GLN A 248 10.83 79.27 18.41
N LYS A 249 11.73 78.30 18.26
CA LYS A 249 13.15 78.56 18.04
C LYS A 249 13.38 79.39 16.77
N GLU A 250 12.71 79.04 15.68
CA GLU A 250 12.83 79.78 14.41
C GLU A 250 12.28 81.21 14.54
N GLN A 251 11.17 81.39 15.25
CA GLN A 251 10.60 82.71 15.53
C GLN A 251 11.55 83.57 16.39
N LEU A 252 12.11 83.01 17.46
CA LEU A 252 13.10 83.69 18.29
C LEU A 252 14.37 84.03 17.49
N ALA A 253 14.81 83.14 16.60
CA ALA A 253 15.94 83.41 15.71
C ALA A 253 15.65 84.57 14.75
N LYS A 254 14.44 84.66 14.18
CA LYS A 254 14.00 85.79 13.35
C LYS A 254 13.98 87.09 14.15
N GLN A 255 13.40 87.09 15.35
CA GLN A 255 13.38 88.25 16.24
C GLN A 255 14.80 88.73 16.61
N LEU A 256 15.71 87.79 16.91
CA LEU A 256 17.10 88.12 17.20
C LEU A 256 17.80 88.72 15.98
N GLN A 257 17.55 88.17 14.78
CA GLN A 257 18.10 88.69 13.54
C GLN A 257 17.60 90.12 13.25
N GLU A 258 16.30 90.36 13.41
CA GLU A 258 15.70 91.70 13.33
C GLU A 258 16.36 92.67 14.33
N GLN A 259 16.58 92.24 15.57
CA GLN A 259 17.24 93.06 16.58
C GLN A 259 18.70 93.37 16.23
N ILE A 260 19.44 92.39 15.67
CA ILE A 260 20.80 92.59 15.16
C ILE A 260 20.79 93.63 14.04
N ASP A 261 19.84 93.56 13.11
CA ASP A 261 19.79 94.48 11.98
C ASP A 261 19.40 95.90 12.41
N ILE A 262 18.48 96.04 13.37
CA ILE A 262 18.18 97.33 14.02
C ILE A 262 19.43 97.89 14.71
N ASN A 263 20.15 97.07 15.50
CA ASN A 263 21.36 97.51 16.18
C ASN A 263 22.44 97.94 15.18
N LYS A 264 22.65 97.20 14.08
CA LYS A 264 23.57 97.63 13.00
C LYS A 264 23.19 98.98 12.41
N GLU A 265 21.90 99.25 12.19
CA GLU A 265 21.44 100.56 11.71
C GLU A 265 21.66 101.66 12.74
N VAL A 266 21.44 101.38 14.03
CA VAL A 266 21.77 102.31 15.12
C VAL A 266 23.27 102.58 15.17
N ASP A 267 24.12 101.56 15.05
CA ASP A 267 25.58 101.70 15.03
C ASP A 267 26.07 102.50 13.82
N LYS A 268 25.49 102.31 12.62
CA LYS A 268 25.78 103.15 11.46
C LYS A 268 25.44 104.62 11.71
N LYS A 269 24.25 104.89 12.27
CA LYS A 269 23.83 106.25 12.63
C LYS A 269 24.75 106.85 13.68
N ARG A 270 25.11 106.09 14.70
CA ARG A 270 26.05 106.49 15.74
C ARG A 270 27.42 106.83 15.16
N ALA A 271 27.99 105.96 14.31
CA ALA A 271 29.25 106.22 13.63
C ALA A 271 29.20 107.50 12.79
N HIS A 272 28.11 107.74 12.06
CA HIS A 272 27.91 108.98 11.30
C HIS A 272 27.88 110.21 12.23
N THR A 273 27.14 110.14 13.35
CA THR A 273 27.12 111.24 14.32
C THR A 273 28.48 111.46 14.99
N GLU A 274 29.25 110.40 15.27
CA GLU A 274 30.61 110.48 15.81
C GLU A 274 31.57 111.14 14.80
N THR A 275 31.48 110.79 13.51
CA THR A 275 32.27 111.46 12.46
C THR A 275 31.94 112.95 12.35
N HIS A 276 30.65 113.31 12.39
CA HIS A 276 30.23 114.71 12.34
C HIS A 276 30.67 115.49 13.59
N LEU A 277 30.63 114.86 14.78
CA LEU A 277 31.19 115.42 16.01
C LEU A 277 32.70 115.67 15.87
N TYR A 278 33.45 114.69 15.36
CA TYR A 278 34.89 114.81 15.14
C TYR A 278 35.24 115.95 14.16
N GLU A 279 34.47 116.10 13.08
CA GLU A 279 34.61 117.22 12.13
C GLU A 279 34.35 118.57 12.79
N LEU A 280 33.29 118.68 13.60
CA LEU A 280 32.97 119.88 14.37
C LEU A 280 34.07 120.21 15.39
N GLU A 281 34.58 119.22 16.12
CA GLU A 281 35.68 119.40 17.06
C GLU A 281 36.95 119.90 16.37
N ASN A 282 37.30 119.36 15.20
CA ASN A 282 38.46 119.80 14.43
C ASN A 282 38.27 121.21 13.84
N ARG A 283 37.06 121.53 13.40
CA ARG A 283 36.72 122.88 12.94
C ARG A 283 36.82 123.88 14.09
N PHE A 284 36.32 123.52 15.27
CA PHE A 284 36.45 124.30 16.48
C PHE A 284 37.92 124.50 16.86
N LYS A 285 38.75 123.45 16.87
CA LYS A 285 40.20 123.55 17.12
C LYS A 285 40.90 124.49 16.12
N THR A 286 40.59 124.38 14.83
CA THR A 286 41.16 125.25 13.79
C THR A 286 40.74 126.71 13.99
N LEU A 287 39.46 126.98 14.26
CA LEU A 287 38.97 128.32 14.57
C LEU A 287 39.63 128.90 15.82
N ASN A 288 39.75 128.10 16.88
CA ASN A 288 40.43 128.50 18.10
C ASN A 288 41.91 128.84 17.83
N MET A 289 42.62 128.00 17.06
CA MET A 289 43.99 128.28 16.62
C MET A 289 44.08 129.58 15.82
N ASN A 290 43.16 129.82 14.89
CA ASN A 290 43.11 131.06 14.11
C ASN A 290 42.87 132.28 14.99
N CYS A 291 42.00 132.17 16.02
CA CYS A 291 41.80 133.23 17.01
C CYS A 291 43.07 133.50 17.81
N THR A 292 43.73 132.48 18.35
CA THR A 292 45.02 132.64 19.05
C THR A 292 46.08 133.26 18.13
N THR A 293 46.14 132.82 16.87
CA THR A 293 47.07 133.36 15.89
C THR A 293 46.76 134.83 15.57
N ALA A 294 45.47 135.18 15.42
CA ALA A 294 45.04 136.56 15.24
C ALA A 294 45.34 137.45 16.46
N GLU A 295 45.23 136.91 17.68
CA GLU A 295 45.66 137.58 18.91
C GLU A 295 47.17 137.84 18.89
N VAL A 296 47.98 136.85 18.52
CA VAL A 296 49.44 136.99 18.38
C VAL A 296 49.80 138.04 17.32
N TYR A 297 49.14 138.04 16.15
CA TYR A 297 49.35 139.07 15.12
C TYR A 297 48.97 140.47 15.62
N ARG A 298 47.87 140.58 16.38
CA ARG A 298 47.43 141.86 16.95
C ARG A 298 48.46 142.40 17.95
N GLU A 299 49.04 141.53 18.78
CA GLU A 299 50.10 141.89 19.72
C GLU A 299 51.43 142.24 19.00
N SER A 300 51.80 141.49 17.95
CA SER A 300 52.95 141.81 17.10
C SER A 300 52.81 143.19 16.46
N HIS A 301 51.63 143.49 15.88
CA HIS A 301 51.36 144.81 15.31
C HIS A 301 51.41 145.92 16.34
N LYS A 302 50.96 145.66 17.58
CA LYS A 302 51.04 146.63 18.67
C LYS A 302 52.49 146.92 19.05
N GLN A 303 53.34 145.89 19.13
CA GLN A 303 54.78 146.03 19.35
C GLN A 303 55.46 146.79 18.19
N ASP A 304 55.12 146.48 16.95
CA ASP A 304 55.71 147.15 15.79
C ASP A 304 55.27 148.60 15.69
N LYS A 305 54.00 148.93 16.02
CA LYS A 305 53.54 150.31 16.15
C LYS A 305 54.35 151.08 17.19
N ALA A 306 54.64 150.47 18.34
CA ALA A 306 55.48 151.08 19.37
C ALA A 306 56.93 151.29 18.88
N LYS A 307 57.52 150.31 18.20
CA LYS A 307 58.86 150.42 17.61
C LYS A 307 58.94 151.48 16.50
N PHE A 308 57.93 151.57 15.62
CA PHE A 308 57.87 152.58 14.57
C PHE A 308 57.76 153.99 15.14
N HIS A 309 56.93 154.16 16.17
CA HIS A 309 56.81 155.43 16.88
C HIS A 309 58.16 155.86 17.47
N HIS A 310 58.87 154.93 18.12
CA HIS A 310 60.20 155.20 18.68
C HIS A 310 61.28 155.44 17.62
N PHE A 311 61.20 154.77 16.46
CA PHE A 311 62.07 155.04 15.32
C PHE A 311 61.84 156.45 14.76
N LEU A 312 60.59 156.90 14.61
CA LEU A 312 60.27 158.25 14.13
C LEU A 312 60.74 159.33 15.11
N GLU A 313 60.60 159.13 16.42
CA GLU A 313 61.17 160.02 17.45
C GLU A 313 62.69 160.14 17.31
N ARG A 314 63.37 159.00 17.12
CA ARG A 314 64.83 158.95 17.02
C ARG A 314 65.36 159.50 15.69
N LEU A 315 64.64 159.31 14.58
CA LEU A 315 64.97 159.88 13.27
C LEU A 315 64.75 161.40 13.27
N GLY A 316 63.69 161.89 13.94
CA GLY A 316 63.44 163.33 14.15
C GLY A 316 64.55 164.00 14.96
N SER A 317 65.06 163.35 16.00
CA SER A 317 66.17 163.85 16.81
C SER A 317 67.50 163.88 16.05
N ILE A 318 67.80 162.87 15.22
CA ILE A 318 69.02 162.83 14.40
C ILE A 318 68.98 163.86 13.26
N MET A 319 67.80 164.14 12.70
CA MET A 319 67.64 165.13 11.62
C MET A 319 67.53 166.59 12.12
N LYS A 320 67.70 166.85 13.43
CA LYS A 320 67.78 168.20 14.04
C LYS A 320 66.65 169.16 13.61
N ILE A 321 65.41 168.66 13.57
CA ILE A 321 64.21 169.46 13.24
C ILE A 321 63.47 169.86 14.52
N GLU A 322 64.21 170.33 15.54
CA GLU A 322 63.65 170.60 16.88
C GLU A 322 63.04 172.00 17.05
N ASN A 323 63.08 172.90 16.06
CA ASN A 323 62.64 174.31 16.23
C ASN A 323 61.58 174.83 15.23
N ILE A 324 60.79 173.97 14.58
CA ILE A 324 59.64 174.42 13.74
C ILE A 324 58.31 173.73 14.11
N SER A 325 58.34 172.64 14.89
CA SER A 325 57.12 171.84 15.14
C SER A 325 56.27 172.30 16.34
N ASN A 326 56.75 173.24 17.17
CA ASN A 326 56.04 173.64 18.39
C ASN A 326 55.02 174.78 18.23
N ASP A 327 54.92 175.43 17.05
CA ASP A 327 54.04 176.60 16.88
C ASP A 327 52.96 176.45 15.79
N LEU A 328 52.86 175.30 15.11
CA LEU A 328 51.92 175.12 13.99
C LEU A 328 51.12 173.80 13.97
N GLY A 329 51.24 172.92 14.97
CA GLY A 329 50.27 171.82 15.17
C GLY A 329 50.10 170.83 14.01
N TYR A 330 51.09 170.69 13.13
CA TYR A 330 51.11 169.68 12.08
C TYR A 330 52.12 168.58 12.43
N GLU A 331 51.63 167.34 12.53
CA GLU A 331 52.42 166.11 12.70
C GLU A 331 53.49 165.97 11.59
N LEU A 332 54.66 165.42 11.96
CA LEU A 332 55.79 165.13 11.06
C LEU A 332 55.33 164.27 9.86
N ASN A 333 55.19 164.91 8.70
CA ASN A 333 54.66 164.30 7.49
C ASN A 333 55.75 163.47 6.74
N PRO A 334 55.53 162.16 6.52
CA PRO A 334 56.47 161.24 5.84
C PRO A 334 56.80 161.56 4.37
N ASP A 335 56.07 162.48 3.72
CA ASP A 335 56.36 162.88 2.34
C ASP A 335 57.74 163.54 2.16
N VAL A 336 58.31 164.13 3.23
CA VAL A 336 59.66 164.72 3.19
C VAL A 336 60.77 163.65 3.26
N LEU A 337 60.49 162.47 3.81
CA LEU A 337 61.43 161.34 3.91
C LEU A 337 61.46 160.48 2.63
N LEU A 338 60.35 160.45 1.89
CA LEU A 338 60.16 159.67 0.67
C LEU A 338 61.11 160.06 -0.47
N GLN A 339 61.44 161.35 -0.63
CA GLN A 339 62.39 161.81 -1.67
C GLN A 339 63.83 161.29 -1.49
N ARG A 340 64.20 160.78 -0.31
CA ARG A 340 65.55 160.24 -0.05
C ARG A 340 65.64 158.74 -0.29
N VAL A 341 64.54 158.01 -0.17
CA VAL A 341 64.49 156.54 -0.34
C VAL A 341 64.49 156.13 -1.82
N GLU A 342 63.99 157.00 -2.72
CA GLU A 342 64.07 156.77 -4.17
C GLU A 342 65.50 156.66 -4.72
N GLN A 343 66.52 157.08 -3.97
CA GLN A 343 67.92 156.91 -4.35
C GLN A 343 68.49 155.49 -4.09
N LEU A 344 67.81 154.61 -3.35
CA LEU A 344 68.40 153.34 -2.84
C LEU A 344 67.83 152.02 -3.41
N ILE A 345 66.77 152.03 -4.24
CA ILE A 345 66.07 150.81 -4.70
C ILE A 345 66.63 150.29 -6.05
N LYS A 346 67.94 150.47 -6.29
CA LYS A 346 68.56 150.13 -7.59
C LYS A 346 69.30 148.79 -7.63
N ILE A 347 69.26 147.92 -6.61
CA ILE A 347 70.22 146.77 -6.56
C ILE A 347 69.68 145.36 -6.33
N GLU A 348 68.50 145.08 -5.77
CA GLU A 348 68.17 143.67 -5.45
C GLU A 348 66.93 143.13 -6.13
N ASN A 349 67.20 142.71 -7.36
CA ASN A 349 66.48 141.74 -8.15
C ASN A 349 66.93 140.32 -7.75
N ASN A 350 66.00 139.36 -7.69
CA ASN A 350 66.17 137.92 -7.91
C ASN A 350 66.92 137.04 -6.90
N SER A 351 66.19 136.12 -6.26
CA SER A 351 66.54 134.69 -6.26
C SER A 351 65.35 133.83 -5.81
N ILE A 352 65.32 132.59 -6.31
CA ILE A 352 64.53 131.42 -5.85
C ILE A 352 63.25 131.12 -6.66
N ILE A 353 63.48 130.59 -7.86
CA ILE A 353 62.63 129.62 -8.54
C ILE A 353 63.53 128.42 -8.85
N ASP A 354 63.39 127.29 -8.15
CA ASP A 354 63.75 125.94 -8.66
C ASP A 354 63.46 124.79 -7.65
N GLN A 355 62.31 124.11 -7.76
CA GLN A 355 62.13 122.73 -7.21
C GLN A 355 60.90 121.97 -7.79
N LYS A 356 60.92 121.65 -9.10
CA LYS A 356 59.77 121.01 -9.81
C LYS A 356 60.05 119.63 -10.44
N THR A 357 60.98 118.80 -9.92
CA THR A 357 61.43 117.58 -10.64
C THR A 357 61.39 116.24 -9.87
N SER A 358 60.79 116.17 -8.67
CA SER A 358 60.77 114.91 -7.87
C SER A 358 59.51 114.03 -8.07
N THR A 359 58.43 114.57 -8.62
CA THR A 359 57.08 113.94 -8.52
C THR A 359 56.80 112.80 -9.52
N TYR A 360 57.56 112.67 -10.61
CA TYR A 360 57.16 111.80 -11.74
C TYR A 360 57.61 110.32 -11.65
N ASN A 361 58.61 109.99 -10.83
CA ASN A 361 59.21 108.63 -10.81
C ASN A 361 58.50 107.64 -9.85
N LEU A 362 57.74 108.15 -8.86
CA LEU A 362 57.05 107.31 -7.87
C LEU A 362 55.78 106.65 -8.43
N GLN A 363 55.15 107.22 -9.46
CA GLN A 363 53.91 106.70 -10.04
C GLN A 363 54.08 105.41 -10.85
N ARG A 364 55.26 105.16 -11.45
CA ARG A 364 55.48 104.01 -12.36
C ARG A 364 55.68 102.66 -11.66
N LYS A 365 56.10 102.66 -10.39
CA LYS A 365 56.47 101.43 -9.64
C LYS A 365 55.28 100.71 -9.00
N ILE A 366 54.15 101.42 -8.81
CA ILE A 366 52.92 100.87 -8.22
C ILE A 366 52.17 99.97 -9.20
N GLN A 367 52.25 100.24 -10.50
CA GLN A 367 51.50 99.49 -11.52
C GLN A 367 52.04 98.05 -11.72
N GLN A 368 53.36 97.84 -11.67
CA GLN A 368 53.98 96.52 -11.93
C GLN A 368 53.73 95.47 -10.82
N LEU A 369 53.54 95.89 -9.57
CA LEU A 369 53.32 94.97 -8.45
C LEU A 369 51.91 94.39 -8.42
N LYS A 370 50.95 95.04 -9.11
CA LYS A 370 49.54 94.61 -9.16
C LYS A 370 49.34 93.40 -10.07
N GLU A 371 49.98 93.39 -11.24
CA GLU A 371 49.86 92.32 -12.24
C GLU A 371 50.52 90.99 -11.81
N GLN A 372 51.53 91.03 -10.92
CA GLN A 372 52.15 89.80 -10.40
C GLN A 372 51.27 89.04 -9.39
N MET A 373 50.32 89.72 -8.74
CA MET A 373 49.46 89.12 -7.73
C MET A 373 48.37 88.24 -8.37
N GLU A 374 47.69 88.76 -9.40
CA GLU A 374 46.59 88.05 -10.09
C GLU A 374 47.04 86.72 -10.73
N ASN A 375 48.29 86.63 -11.22
CA ASN A 375 48.82 85.40 -11.81
C ASN A 375 49.04 84.26 -10.80
N LYS A 376 49.27 84.58 -9.52
CA LYS A 376 49.46 83.54 -8.48
C LYS A 376 48.13 82.94 -8.01
N ASP A 377 47.06 83.72 -7.99
CA ASP A 377 45.73 83.25 -7.59
C ASP A 377 45.18 82.21 -8.57
N LEU A 378 45.36 82.43 -9.89
CA LEU A 378 44.94 81.48 -10.92
C LEU A 378 45.62 80.10 -10.77
N HIS A 379 46.88 80.07 -10.34
CA HIS A 379 47.63 78.82 -10.19
C HIS A 379 47.18 78.00 -8.98
N LEU A 380 46.77 78.66 -7.89
CA LEU A 380 46.24 78.01 -6.69
C LEU A 380 44.91 77.29 -6.97
N ASP A 381 44.02 77.88 -7.77
CA ASP A 381 42.72 77.28 -8.08
C ASP A 381 42.83 76.02 -8.95
N LEU A 382 43.80 75.99 -9.87
CA LEU A 382 44.10 74.79 -10.68
C LEU A 382 44.60 73.62 -9.83
N LEU A 383 45.42 73.88 -8.82
CA LEU A 383 45.94 72.84 -7.92
C LEU A 383 44.84 72.25 -7.04
N ARG A 384 43.93 73.08 -6.51
CA ARG A 384 42.79 72.61 -5.70
C ARG A 384 41.87 71.66 -6.46
N LYS A 385 41.54 71.97 -7.72
CA LYS A 385 40.73 71.07 -8.57
C LYS A 385 41.39 69.73 -8.83
N LYS A 386 42.72 69.70 -8.98
CA LYS A 386 43.48 68.46 -9.22
C LYS A 386 43.54 67.57 -7.97
N VAL A 387 43.58 68.15 -6.77
CA VAL A 387 43.52 67.41 -5.50
C VAL A 387 42.15 66.74 -5.32
N LEU A 388 41.05 67.47 -5.52
CA LEU A 388 39.69 66.92 -5.43
C LEU A 388 39.49 65.71 -6.35
N ALA A 389 39.91 65.82 -7.62
CA ALA A 389 39.79 64.72 -8.57
C ALA A 389 40.61 63.47 -8.19
N LEU A 390 41.76 63.64 -7.53
CA LEU A 390 42.58 62.51 -7.05
C LEU A 390 41.99 61.84 -5.80
N GLU A 391 41.33 62.61 -4.93
CA GLU A 391 40.66 62.08 -3.74
C GLU A 391 39.41 61.25 -4.09
N GLU A 392 38.59 61.73 -5.03
CA GLU A 392 37.42 61.01 -5.54
C GLU A 392 37.81 59.67 -6.18
N GLY A 393 38.86 59.66 -7.01
CA GLY A 393 39.38 58.43 -7.63
C GLY A 393 39.93 57.42 -6.61
N ARG A 394 40.49 57.90 -5.49
CA ARG A 394 40.97 57.02 -4.40
C ARG A 394 39.81 56.41 -3.63
N SER A 395 38.75 57.17 -3.35
CA SER A 395 37.56 56.65 -2.64
C SER A 395 36.91 55.51 -3.40
N ALA A 396 36.62 55.69 -4.70
CA ALA A 396 35.96 54.69 -5.54
C ALA A 396 36.75 53.36 -5.66
N LYS A 397 38.09 53.44 -5.62
CA LYS A 397 38.95 52.24 -5.64
C LYS A 397 38.81 51.40 -4.36
N THR A 398 38.65 52.06 -3.22
CA THR A 398 38.54 51.40 -1.90
C THR A 398 37.21 50.66 -1.76
N ASP A 399 36.13 51.19 -2.34
CA ASP A 399 34.82 50.55 -2.34
C ASP A 399 34.78 49.29 -3.21
N LEU A 400 35.41 49.33 -4.39
CA LEU A 400 35.56 48.16 -5.26
C LEU A 400 36.41 47.05 -4.63
N GLU A 401 37.49 47.40 -3.92
CA GLU A 401 38.31 46.42 -3.18
C GLU A 401 37.50 45.71 -2.08
N ARG A 402 36.61 46.45 -1.39
CA ARG A 402 35.72 45.89 -0.37
C ARG A 402 34.68 44.91 -0.94
N GLU A 403 34.08 45.27 -2.08
CA GLU A 403 33.09 44.43 -2.76
C GLU A 403 33.72 43.12 -3.29
N ILE A 404 34.96 43.20 -3.77
CA ILE A 404 35.75 42.02 -4.17
C ILE A 404 35.99 41.09 -2.96
N ASP A 405 36.40 41.62 -1.81
CA ASP A 405 36.62 40.83 -0.60
C ASP A 405 35.34 40.12 -0.12
N ASP A 406 34.20 40.81 -0.14
CA ASP A 406 32.90 40.24 0.21
C ASP A 406 32.50 39.10 -0.75
N HIS A 407 32.71 39.27 -2.06
CA HIS A 407 32.49 38.23 -3.05
C HIS A 407 33.41 37.02 -2.89
N VAL A 408 34.69 37.23 -2.51
CA VAL A 408 35.64 36.15 -2.23
C VAL A 408 35.21 35.33 -1.00
N ILE A 409 34.75 35.98 0.06
CA ILE A 409 34.25 35.32 1.27
C ILE A 409 32.99 34.49 0.94
N LEU A 410 32.06 35.06 0.17
CA LEU A 410 30.85 34.36 -0.26
C LEU A 410 31.17 33.14 -1.13
N SER A 411 32.10 33.28 -2.09
CA SER A 411 32.57 32.20 -2.94
C SER A 411 33.19 31.05 -2.13
N ARG A 412 33.99 31.37 -1.11
CA ARG A 412 34.60 30.37 -0.22
C ARG A 412 33.54 29.63 0.62
N LYS A 413 32.53 30.33 1.14
CA LYS A 413 31.40 29.69 1.84
C LYS A 413 30.60 28.75 0.95
N MET A 414 30.31 29.19 -0.28
CA MET A 414 29.59 28.37 -1.26
C MET A 414 30.40 27.12 -1.63
N LYS A 415 31.71 27.23 -1.81
CA LYS A 415 32.60 26.08 -2.07
C LYS A 415 32.53 25.04 -0.94
N LEU A 416 32.63 25.47 0.32
CA LEU A 416 32.50 24.56 1.47
C LEU A 416 31.12 23.89 1.53
N LYS A 417 30.05 24.61 1.16
CA LYS A 417 28.70 24.04 1.11
C LYS A 417 28.58 22.99 0.00
N VAL A 418 29.18 23.23 -1.15
CA VAL A 418 29.24 22.26 -2.26
C VAL A 418 30.03 21.01 -1.87
N GLU A 419 31.17 21.16 -1.20
CA GLU A 419 31.97 20.04 -0.70
C GLU A 419 31.19 19.20 0.32
N SER A 420 30.52 19.84 1.28
CA SER A 420 29.67 19.17 2.28
C SER A 420 28.50 18.41 1.65
N LEU A 421 27.79 19.03 0.68
CA LEU A 421 26.69 18.37 -0.03
C LEU A 421 27.19 17.22 -0.90
N THR A 422 28.35 17.36 -1.53
CA THR A 422 28.98 16.28 -2.31
C THR A 422 29.32 15.07 -1.42
N GLN A 423 29.82 15.32 -0.20
CA GLN A 423 30.10 14.28 0.77
C GLN A 423 28.82 13.54 1.20
N GLN A 424 27.74 14.26 1.54
CA GLN A 424 26.44 13.63 1.87
C GLN A 424 25.89 12.78 0.72
N VAL A 425 26.01 13.25 -0.53
CA VAL A 425 25.58 12.49 -1.70
C VAL A 425 26.38 11.18 -1.83
N ASN A 426 27.68 11.20 -1.55
CA ASN A 426 28.51 10.00 -1.58
C ASN A 426 28.17 9.02 -0.45
N GLU A 427 27.90 9.52 0.76
CA GLU A 427 27.45 8.71 1.89
C GLU A 427 26.12 8.00 1.57
N LEU A 428 25.14 8.73 1.04
CA LEU A 428 23.85 8.17 0.62
C LEU A 428 24.00 7.16 -0.53
N ARG A 429 24.94 7.37 -1.47
CA ARG A 429 25.23 6.40 -2.53
C ARG A 429 25.83 5.10 -1.98
N ASN A 430 26.72 5.21 -1.01
CA ASN A 430 27.32 4.05 -0.35
C ASN A 430 26.27 3.27 0.43
N GLU A 431 25.40 3.95 1.19
CA GLU A 431 24.28 3.34 1.91
C GLU A 431 23.31 2.63 0.94
N ASN A 432 22.97 3.26 -0.18
CA ASN A 432 22.11 2.66 -1.20
C ASN A 432 22.75 1.40 -1.81
N THR A 433 24.07 1.41 -2.03
CA THR A 433 24.81 0.24 -2.52
C THR A 433 24.80 -0.89 -1.48
N GLN A 434 24.97 -0.56 -0.20
CA GLN A 434 24.90 -1.53 0.90
C GLN A 434 23.50 -2.14 1.05
N LEU A 435 22.44 -1.31 0.98
CA LEU A 435 21.05 -1.79 1.02
C LEU A 435 20.73 -2.70 -0.17
N LYS A 436 21.23 -2.39 -1.37
CA LYS A 436 21.11 -3.29 -2.54
C LYS A 436 21.77 -4.65 -2.30
N SER A 437 22.97 -4.67 -1.71
CA SER A 437 23.66 -5.92 -1.33
C SER A 437 22.85 -6.71 -0.31
N GLN A 438 22.34 -6.06 0.73
CA GLN A 438 21.50 -6.72 1.74
C GLN A 438 20.20 -7.26 1.14
N HIS A 439 19.60 -6.54 0.19
CA HIS A 439 18.42 -6.99 -0.52
C HIS A 439 18.72 -8.23 -1.38
N THR A 440 19.86 -8.26 -2.09
CA THR A 440 20.28 -9.46 -2.83
C THR A 440 20.52 -10.64 -1.89
N ASP A 441 21.18 -10.42 -0.75
CA ASP A 441 21.42 -11.47 0.25
C ASP A 441 20.10 -12.00 0.80
N GLY A 442 19.16 -11.11 1.17
CA GLY A 442 17.81 -11.47 1.60
C GLY A 442 17.06 -12.30 0.55
N HIS A 443 17.20 -11.96 -0.73
CA HIS A 443 16.61 -12.74 -1.82
C HIS A 443 17.23 -14.15 -1.92
N THR A 444 18.54 -14.30 -1.72
CA THR A 444 19.19 -15.62 -1.67
C THR A 444 18.73 -16.44 -0.46
N PHE A 445 18.56 -15.82 0.71
CA PHE A 445 18.02 -16.48 1.90
C PHE A 445 16.60 -16.97 1.67
N LYS A 446 15.73 -16.14 1.06
CA LYS A 446 14.37 -16.54 0.70
C LYS A 446 14.36 -17.72 -0.27
N GLY A 447 15.25 -17.72 -1.28
CA GLY A 447 15.43 -18.86 -2.18
C GLY A 447 15.78 -20.15 -1.43
N ARG A 448 16.76 -20.08 -0.52
CA ARG A 448 17.12 -21.22 0.34
C ARG A 448 15.97 -21.70 1.22
N LEU A 449 15.17 -20.79 1.78
CA LEU A 449 14.03 -21.14 2.63
C LEU A 449 12.98 -21.92 1.82
N VAL A 450 12.66 -21.46 0.62
CA VAL A 450 11.72 -22.15 -0.29
C VAL A 450 12.22 -23.57 -0.63
N GLU A 451 13.53 -23.74 -0.87
CA GLU A 451 14.13 -25.06 -1.09
C GLU A 451 13.96 -25.98 0.13
N ARG A 452 14.17 -25.44 1.34
CA ARG A 452 14.00 -26.19 2.59
C ARG A 452 12.54 -26.57 2.84
N GLU A 453 11.60 -25.68 2.56
CA GLU A 453 10.16 -25.99 2.63
C GLU A 453 9.74 -27.09 1.64
N LYS A 454 10.35 -27.14 0.45
CA LYS A 454 10.12 -28.26 -0.49
C LYS A 454 10.63 -29.57 0.09
N GLU A 455 11.82 -29.59 0.68
CA GLU A 455 12.35 -30.81 1.30
C GLU A 455 11.52 -31.24 2.53
N ILE A 456 11.08 -30.31 3.36
CA ILE A 456 10.17 -30.62 4.49
C ILE A 456 8.87 -31.25 3.97
N ARG A 457 8.28 -30.70 2.90
CA ARG A 457 7.08 -31.29 2.28
C ARG A 457 7.34 -32.72 1.79
N ARG A 458 8.47 -32.95 1.14
CA ARG A 458 8.87 -34.29 0.67
C ARG A 458 9.06 -35.27 1.83
N LEU A 459 9.68 -34.82 2.92
CA LEU A 459 9.85 -35.62 4.13
C LEU A 459 8.51 -35.93 4.82
N LEU A 460 7.59 -34.98 4.88
CA LEU A 460 6.24 -35.19 5.41
C LEU A 460 5.45 -36.22 4.60
N GLU A 461 5.52 -36.16 3.26
CA GLU A 461 4.94 -37.21 2.40
C GLU A 461 5.56 -38.57 2.68
N THR A 462 6.88 -38.63 2.87
CA THR A 462 7.58 -39.87 3.20
C THR A 462 7.14 -40.41 4.57
N ILE A 463 6.99 -39.55 5.58
CA ILE A 463 6.46 -39.93 6.90
C ILE A 463 5.03 -40.48 6.77
N SER A 464 4.15 -39.82 6.02
CA SER A 464 2.77 -40.29 5.82
C SER A 464 2.72 -41.66 5.12
N GLN A 465 3.61 -41.91 4.17
CA GLN A 465 3.74 -43.22 3.54
C GLN A 465 4.22 -44.29 4.54
N LEU A 466 5.19 -43.95 5.40
CA LEU A 466 5.68 -44.84 6.45
C LEU A 466 4.60 -45.13 7.50
N GLU A 467 3.82 -44.13 7.92
CA GLU A 467 2.69 -44.29 8.85
C GLU A 467 1.62 -45.21 8.26
N ASN A 468 1.22 -45.00 7.00
CA ASN A 468 0.30 -45.89 6.29
C ASN A 468 0.84 -47.33 6.23
N THR A 469 2.14 -47.49 6.04
CA THR A 469 2.78 -48.82 6.01
C THR A 469 2.80 -49.46 7.39
N ARG A 470 3.12 -48.69 8.43
CA ARG A 470 3.08 -49.10 9.83
C ARG A 470 1.67 -49.55 10.22
N ASP A 471 0.63 -48.78 9.88
CA ASP A 471 -0.75 -49.10 10.24
C ASP A 471 -1.22 -50.37 9.53
N LYS A 472 -0.88 -50.55 8.25
CA LYS A 472 -1.12 -51.81 7.53
C LYS A 472 -0.41 -52.99 8.18
N GLN A 473 0.83 -52.81 8.62
CA GLN A 473 1.59 -53.84 9.33
C GLN A 473 0.99 -54.13 10.71
N ALA A 474 0.55 -53.13 11.46
CA ALA A 474 -0.09 -53.27 12.76
C ALA A 474 -1.39 -54.08 12.66
N VAL A 475 -2.23 -53.79 11.65
CA VAL A 475 -3.43 -54.59 11.35
C VAL A 475 -3.06 -56.04 10.99
N LYS A 476 -1.99 -56.23 10.22
CA LYS A 476 -1.50 -57.57 9.86
C LYS A 476 -0.97 -58.33 11.08
N ILE A 477 -0.33 -57.66 12.03
CA ILE A 477 0.12 -58.25 13.29
C ILE A 477 -1.09 -58.61 14.16
N SER A 478 -2.07 -57.71 14.33
CA SER A 478 -3.29 -57.97 15.10
C SER A 478 -4.04 -59.18 14.55
N THR A 479 -4.25 -59.25 13.23
CA THR A 479 -4.92 -60.39 12.59
C THR A 479 -4.13 -61.70 12.74
N LEU A 480 -2.80 -61.66 12.76
CA LEU A 480 -1.97 -62.84 13.05
C LEU A 480 -2.07 -63.24 14.52
N GLN A 481 -2.11 -62.28 15.45
CA GLN A 481 -2.33 -62.52 16.87
C GLN A 481 -3.70 -63.16 17.13
N ASP A 482 -4.77 -62.65 16.49
CA ASP A 482 -6.11 -63.22 16.60
C ASP A 482 -6.14 -64.67 16.07
N ARG A 483 -5.45 -64.94 14.95
CA ARG A 483 -5.32 -66.30 14.42
C ARG A 483 -4.51 -67.21 15.34
N MET A 484 -3.45 -66.70 15.97
CA MET A 484 -2.71 -67.45 16.99
C MET A 484 -3.60 -67.76 18.19
N HIS A 485 -4.41 -66.81 18.66
CA HIS A 485 -5.34 -67.01 19.77
C HIS A 485 -6.40 -68.06 19.45
N ILE A 486 -6.91 -68.10 18.22
CA ILE A 486 -7.83 -69.14 17.75
C ILE A 486 -7.15 -70.52 17.74
N VAL A 487 -5.90 -70.60 17.28
CA VAL A 487 -5.14 -71.86 17.30
C VAL A 487 -4.83 -72.30 18.73
N ASP A 488 -4.49 -71.39 19.64
CA ASP A 488 -4.28 -71.66 21.06
C ASP A 488 -5.58 -72.10 21.78
N ASP A 489 -6.72 -71.53 21.40
CA ASP A 489 -8.04 -71.94 21.91
C ASP A 489 -8.47 -73.31 21.35
N ASP A 490 -8.12 -73.64 20.10
CA ASP A 490 -8.35 -74.97 19.51
C ASP A 490 -7.38 -76.04 20.05
N THR A 491 -6.12 -75.72 20.35
CA THR A 491 -5.20 -76.62 21.07
C THR A 491 -5.63 -76.85 22.52
N ASN A 492 -6.12 -75.82 23.22
CA ASN A 492 -6.71 -75.99 24.55
C ASN A 492 -8.01 -76.81 24.53
N ARG A 493 -8.87 -76.65 23.51
CA ARG A 493 -10.07 -77.49 23.35
C ARG A 493 -9.75 -78.94 23.01
N THR A 494 -8.70 -79.19 22.24
CA THR A 494 -8.27 -80.57 21.96
C THR A 494 -7.65 -81.24 23.19
N LEU A 495 -6.93 -80.50 24.05
CA LEU A 495 -6.47 -80.97 25.37
C LEU A 495 -7.63 -81.29 26.33
N ILE A 496 -8.69 -80.48 26.35
CA ILE A 496 -9.89 -80.73 27.19
C ILE A 496 -10.74 -81.88 26.64
N SER A 497 -10.72 -82.14 25.32
CA SER A 497 -11.40 -83.30 24.73
C SER A 497 -10.65 -84.63 24.93
N SER A 498 -9.33 -84.59 25.15
CA SER A 498 -8.55 -85.78 25.49
C SER A 498 -8.66 -86.19 26.97
N ASP A 499 -9.11 -85.29 27.86
CA ASP A 499 -9.34 -85.58 29.29
C ASP A 499 -10.76 -86.10 29.61
N ASN A 500 -11.69 -86.11 28.65
CA ASN A 500 -13.05 -86.63 28.81
C ASN A 500 -13.30 -87.99 28.12
N ALA A 501 -12.23 -88.71 27.77
CA ALA A 501 -12.27 -90.05 27.17
C ALA A 501 -11.56 -91.11 28.05
N VAL A 502 -11.78 -91.06 29.37
CA VAL A 502 -11.41 -92.13 30.32
C VAL A 502 -12.66 -92.73 30.93
#